data_AF-X1ICV2-F1
#
_entry.id   AF-X1ICV2-F1
#
_cell.length_a   1.000
_cell.length_b   1.000
_cell.length_c   1.000
_cell.angle_alpha   90.00
_cell.angle_beta   90.00
_cell.angle_gamma   90.00
#
_symmetry.space_group_name_H-M   'P 1'
#
loop_
_entity.id
_entity.type
_entity.pdbx_description
1 polymer ?
#
loop_
_entity_poly.entity_id
_entity_poly.type
_entity_poly.pdbx_seq_one_letter_code
_entity_poly.pdbx_strand_id
1 'polypeptide(L)'
;MWEQIKSLFKRETGEIIAIGICLLCTIWIYSCESRVMSLSGDRVKLTRSEIQAELDAYLALAEIRFEQLDQQDAFKETVFNIGINIAEGGTISPIGAALILGNILGIGATVDNVRKRKVISTNLTNYVAAAKKSAGSDTS
;
A
#
# COMPACT_ATOMS: atom_id res chain seq x y z
N MET A 1 -12.12 61.38 14.43
CA MET A 1 -11.46 60.29 13.66
C MET A 1 -12.47 59.50 12.83
N TRP A 2 -13.52 58.94 13.44
CA TRP A 2 -14.58 58.20 12.73
C TRP A 2 -15.33 59.03 11.67
N GLU A 3 -15.54 60.32 11.93
CA GLU A 3 -16.19 61.24 10.98
C GLU A 3 -15.31 61.61 9.76
N GLN A 4 -13.98 61.56 9.90
CA GLN A 4 -13.05 61.76 8.77
C GLN A 4 -12.99 60.52 7.86
N ILE A 5 -13.20 59.32 8.41
CA ILE A 5 -13.27 58.05 7.65
C ILE A 5 -14.52 58.04 6.76
N LYS A 6 -15.66 58.53 7.26
CA LYS A 6 -16.91 58.62 6.47
C LYS A 6 -16.81 59.60 5.29
N SER A 7 -16.05 60.69 5.41
CA SER A 7 -15.89 61.65 4.32
C SER A 7 -14.99 61.16 3.18
N LEU A 8 -14.03 60.27 3.47
CA LEU A 8 -13.19 59.65 2.43
C LEU A 8 -13.96 58.59 1.62
N PHE A 9 -14.94 57.92 2.23
CA PHE A 9 -15.78 56.92 1.55
C PHE A 9 -16.78 57.50 0.52
N LYS A 10 -17.10 58.80 0.59
CA LYS A 10 -18.11 59.42 -0.28
C LYS A 10 -17.59 59.95 -1.62
N ARG A 11 -16.27 60.03 -1.79
CA ARG A 11 -15.66 60.79 -2.91
C ARG A 11 -15.19 59.93 -4.07
N GLU A 12 -14.91 58.64 -3.85
CA GLU A 12 -14.38 57.69 -4.85
C GLU A 12 -14.94 56.28 -4.59
N THR A 13 -16.26 56.16 -4.36
CA THR A 13 -16.91 54.91 -3.93
C THR A 13 -16.65 53.74 -4.89
N GLY A 14 -16.45 54.00 -6.18
CA GLY A 14 -16.18 52.99 -7.19
C GLY A 14 -14.82 52.29 -7.03
N GLU A 15 -13.76 53.03 -6.69
CA GLU A 15 -12.40 52.48 -6.58
C GLU A 15 -12.26 51.55 -5.36
N ILE A 16 -12.82 51.96 -4.21
CA ILE A 16 -12.78 51.15 -2.98
C ILE A 16 -13.56 49.85 -3.17
N ILE A 17 -14.70 49.88 -3.86
CA ILE A 17 -15.50 48.69 -4.14
C ILE A 17 -14.73 47.75 -5.10
N ALA A 18 -14.07 48.29 -6.13
CA ALA A 18 -13.27 47.49 -7.05
C ALA A 18 -12.11 46.77 -6.35
N ILE A 19 -11.40 47.46 -5.45
CA ILE A 19 -10.33 46.86 -4.63
C ILE A 19 -10.89 45.78 -3.70
N GLY A 20 -12.05 46.04 -3.07
CA GLY A 20 -12.72 45.05 -2.22
C GLY A 20 -13.10 43.78 -2.98
N ILE A 21 -13.65 43.90 -4.19
CA ILE A 21 -14.00 42.76 -5.06
C ILE A 21 -12.72 42.04 -5.50
N CYS A 22 -11.67 42.77 -5.85
CA CYS A 22 -10.40 42.17 -6.27
C CYS A 22 -9.78 41.31 -5.15
N LEU A 23 -9.75 41.83 -3.91
CA LEU A 23 -9.28 41.08 -2.74
C LEU A 23 -10.15 39.85 -2.44
N LEU A 24 -11.48 39.97 -2.61
CA LEU A 24 -12.38 38.84 -2.44
C LEU A 24 -12.10 37.75 -3.49
N CYS A 25 -11.90 38.14 -4.75
CA CYS A 25 -11.57 37.22 -5.84
C CYS A 25 -10.22 36.54 -5.63
N THR A 26 -9.19 37.26 -5.16
CA THR A 26 -7.88 36.65 -4.90
C THR A 26 -7.93 35.65 -3.76
N ILE A 27 -8.64 35.95 -2.66
CA ILE A 27 -8.87 35.01 -1.56
C ILE A 27 -9.63 33.78 -2.06
N TRP A 28 -10.67 33.97 -2.87
CA TRP A 28 -11.46 32.89 -3.42
C TRP A 28 -10.63 31.95 -4.32
N ILE A 29 -9.81 32.50 -5.20
CA ILE A 29 -8.93 31.72 -6.09
C ILE A 29 -7.87 30.99 -5.28
N TYR A 30 -7.30 31.63 -4.25
CA TYR A 30 -6.27 31.02 -3.41
C TYR A 30 -6.81 29.89 -2.53
N SER A 31 -8.10 29.95 -2.17
CA SER A 31 -8.74 28.94 -1.32
C SER A 31 -9.17 27.66 -2.06
N CYS A 32 -9.11 27.64 -3.40
CA CYS A 32 -9.43 26.46 -4.19
C CYS A 32 -8.17 25.58 -4.37
N GLU A 33 -7.98 24.62 -3.47
CA GLU A 33 -6.87 23.68 -3.57
C GLU A 33 -7.04 22.76 -4.81
N SER A 34 -5.98 22.65 -5.61
CA SER A 34 -5.99 21.80 -6.80
C SER A 34 -6.00 20.33 -6.40
N ARG A 35 -7.03 19.61 -6.84
CA ARG A 35 -7.17 18.16 -6.58
C ARG A 35 -6.94 17.36 -7.85
N VAL A 36 -6.21 16.26 -7.72
CA VAL A 36 -5.90 15.34 -8.84
C VAL A 36 -6.46 13.96 -8.50
N MET A 37 -6.71 13.13 -9.52
CA MET A 37 -7.18 11.76 -9.32
C MET A 37 -6.07 10.88 -8.71
N SER A 38 -6.45 9.94 -7.86
CA SER A 38 -5.55 8.94 -7.27
C SER A 38 -4.85 8.07 -8.33
N LEU A 39 -3.62 7.64 -8.02
CA LEU A 39 -2.86 6.68 -8.84
C LEU A 39 -3.35 5.24 -8.65
N SER A 40 -4.02 4.93 -7.54
CA SER A 40 -4.46 3.56 -7.20
C SER A 40 -5.71 3.09 -7.97
N GLY A 41 -6.23 3.91 -8.90
CA GLY A 41 -7.43 3.59 -9.68
C GLY A 41 -8.75 3.86 -8.95
N ASP A 42 -8.69 4.29 -7.70
CA ASP A 42 -9.88 4.77 -6.98
C ASP A 42 -10.29 6.16 -7.47
N ARG A 43 -11.60 6.37 -7.68
CA ARG A 43 -12.16 7.66 -8.13
C ARG A 43 -12.23 8.68 -7.00
N VAL A 44 -11.15 8.80 -6.23
CA VAL A 44 -11.00 9.76 -5.14
C VAL A 44 -10.09 10.89 -5.61
N LYS A 45 -10.54 12.13 -5.35
CA LYS A 45 -9.77 13.35 -5.63
C LYS A 45 -8.90 13.67 -4.41
N LEU A 46 -7.60 13.49 -4.56
CA LEU A 46 -6.63 13.68 -3.49
C LEU A 46 -5.98 15.06 -3.54
N THR A 47 -5.59 15.53 -2.36
CA THR A 47 -4.77 16.72 -2.17
C THR A 47 -3.29 16.42 -2.43
N ARG A 48 -2.45 17.46 -2.58
CA ARG A 48 -1.04 17.28 -2.91
C ARG A 48 -0.28 16.48 -1.83
N SER A 49 -0.60 16.68 -0.55
CA SER A 49 0.01 15.95 0.56
C SER A 49 -0.39 14.47 0.58
N GLU A 50 -1.64 14.17 0.24
CA GLU A 50 -2.12 12.78 0.19
C GLU A 50 -1.49 12.01 -0.98
N ILE A 51 -1.30 12.66 -2.14
CA ILE A 51 -0.62 12.05 -3.30
C ILE A 51 0.85 11.72 -2.97
N GLN A 52 1.53 12.56 -2.19
CA GLN A 52 2.90 12.27 -1.74
C GLN A 52 2.94 11.02 -0.86
N ALA A 53 2.00 10.90 0.09
CA ALA A 53 1.92 9.72 0.94
C ALA A 53 1.59 8.43 0.15
N GLU A 54 0.69 8.50 -0.84
CA GLU A 54 0.45 7.37 -1.77
C GLU A 54 1.73 6.99 -2.53
N LEU A 55 2.46 7.97 -3.07
CA LEU A 55 3.67 7.73 -3.83
C LEU A 55 4.76 7.05 -2.99
N ASP A 56 4.98 7.52 -1.75
CA ASP A 56 5.96 6.94 -0.84
C ASP A 56 5.62 5.48 -0.49
N ALA A 57 4.33 5.18 -0.31
CA ALA A 57 3.86 3.81 -0.08
C ALA A 57 4.14 2.90 -1.29
N TYR A 58 3.93 3.39 -2.52
CA TYR A 58 4.24 2.64 -3.74
C TYR A 58 5.74 2.44 -3.93
N LEU A 59 6.57 3.42 -3.62
CA LEU A 59 8.02 3.30 -3.68
C LEU A 59 8.53 2.23 -2.71
N ALA A 60 8.09 2.27 -1.45
CA ALA A 60 8.45 1.26 -0.47
C ALA A 60 8.03 -0.15 -0.91
N LEU A 61 6.84 -0.28 -1.50
CA LEU A 61 6.38 -1.56 -2.04
C LEU A 61 7.22 -2.01 -3.24
N ALA A 62 7.61 -1.09 -4.12
CA ALA A 62 8.47 -1.39 -5.26
C ALA A 62 9.86 -1.88 -4.80
N GLU A 63 10.47 -1.23 -3.81
CA GLU A 63 11.77 -1.64 -3.25
C GLU A 63 11.75 -3.08 -2.73
N ILE A 64 10.72 -3.45 -1.95
CA ILE A 64 10.56 -4.83 -1.45
C ILE A 64 10.42 -5.83 -2.61
N ARG A 65 9.73 -5.45 -3.69
CA ARG A 65 9.57 -6.32 -4.86
C ARG A 65 10.85 -6.45 -5.67
N PHE A 66 11.64 -5.39 -5.78
CA PHE A 66 12.95 -5.44 -6.41
C PHE A 66 13.91 -6.35 -5.63
N GLU A 67 13.95 -6.25 -4.29
CA GLU A 67 14.75 -7.15 -3.47
C GLU A 67 14.37 -8.63 -3.67
N GLN A 68 13.06 -8.92 -3.79
CA GLN A 68 12.58 -10.28 -4.10
C GLN A 68 12.98 -10.73 -5.51
N LEU A 69 13.03 -9.82 -6.49
CA LEU A 69 13.50 -10.14 -7.84
C LEU A 69 15.01 -10.44 -7.82
N ASP A 70 15.81 -9.63 -7.14
CA ASP A 70 17.25 -9.83 -7.02
C ASP A 70 17.59 -11.18 -6.36
N GLN A 71 16.84 -11.57 -5.32
CA GLN A 71 16.99 -12.90 -4.71
C GLN A 71 16.65 -14.04 -5.67
N GLN A 72 15.64 -13.86 -6.53
CA GLN A 72 15.28 -14.86 -7.54
C GLN A 72 16.34 -14.97 -8.64
N ASP A 73 16.90 -13.84 -9.08
CA ASP A 73 17.94 -13.81 -10.08
C ASP A 73 19.24 -14.43 -9.54
N ALA A 74 19.61 -14.14 -8.29
CA ALA A 74 20.74 -14.78 -7.62
C ALA A 74 20.55 -16.30 -7.46
N PHE A 75 19.33 -16.74 -7.13
CA PHE A 75 19.00 -18.16 -7.07
C PHE A 75 19.11 -18.81 -8.45
N LYS A 76 18.58 -18.16 -9.50
CA LYS A 76 18.63 -18.65 -10.87
C LYS A 76 20.07 -18.75 -11.37
N GLU A 77 20.91 -17.77 -11.10
CA GLU A 77 22.34 -17.80 -11.41
C GLU A 77 23.03 -18.98 -10.72
N THR A 78 22.74 -19.19 -9.42
CA THR A 78 23.28 -20.32 -8.67
C THR A 78 22.86 -21.66 -9.28
N VAL A 79 21.58 -21.83 -9.61
CA VAL A 79 21.07 -23.05 -10.24
C VAL A 79 21.68 -23.25 -11.63
N PHE A 80 21.83 -22.18 -12.40
CA PHE A 80 22.44 -22.24 -13.73
C PHE A 80 23.93 -22.61 -13.66
N ASN A 81 24.68 -22.03 -12.73
CA ASN A 81 26.07 -22.38 -12.48
C ASN A 81 26.23 -23.82 -12.01
N ILE A 82 25.31 -24.33 -11.18
CA ILE A 82 25.27 -25.76 -10.81
C ILE A 82 24.99 -26.62 -12.05
N GLY A 83 24.04 -26.20 -12.91
CA GLY A 83 23.70 -26.90 -14.15
C GLY A 83 24.87 -26.99 -15.14
N ILE A 84 25.60 -25.90 -15.35
CA ILE A 84 26.81 -25.87 -16.18
C ILE A 84 27.88 -26.80 -15.60
N ASN A 85 28.16 -26.72 -14.29
CA ASN A 85 29.14 -27.61 -13.65
C ASN A 85 28.80 -29.10 -13.82
N ILE A 86 27.51 -29.47 -13.79
CA ILE A 86 27.07 -30.85 -14.03
C ILE A 86 27.22 -31.23 -15.52
N ALA A 87 26.87 -30.33 -16.43
CA ALA A 87 26.94 -30.57 -17.88
C ALA A 87 28.37 -30.70 -18.40
N GLU A 88 29.34 -29.99 -17.80
CA GLU A 88 30.77 -30.08 -18.12
C GLU A 88 31.45 -31.32 -17.54
N GLY A 89 30.72 -32.20 -16.86
CA GLY A 89 31.27 -33.39 -16.19
C GLY A 89 31.96 -33.09 -14.87
N GLY A 90 31.74 -31.90 -14.31
CA GLY A 90 32.24 -31.48 -13.01
C GLY A 90 31.61 -32.26 -11.86
N THR A 91 32.35 -32.40 -10.77
CA THR A 91 31.88 -33.05 -9.54
C THR A 91 30.66 -32.32 -8.99
N ILE A 92 29.55 -33.03 -8.81
CA ILE A 92 28.35 -32.48 -8.17
C ILE A 92 28.77 -31.97 -6.78
N SER A 93 28.73 -30.66 -6.57
CA SER A 93 28.94 -30.09 -5.23
C SER A 93 27.75 -30.51 -4.36
N PRO A 94 27.95 -31.38 -3.36
CA PRO A 94 26.85 -31.88 -2.52
C PRO A 94 26.15 -30.75 -1.75
N ILE A 95 26.86 -29.63 -1.54
CA ILE A 95 26.32 -28.41 -0.93
C ILE A 95 25.25 -27.78 -1.85
N GLY A 96 25.49 -27.71 -3.16
CA GLY A 96 24.52 -27.17 -4.12
C GLY A 96 23.27 -28.03 -4.24
N ALA A 97 23.43 -29.35 -4.28
CA ALA A 97 22.31 -30.29 -4.26
C ALA A 97 21.52 -30.23 -2.95
N ALA A 98 22.20 -30.14 -1.80
CA ALA A 98 21.55 -29.99 -0.50
C ALA A 98 20.80 -28.66 -0.36
N LEU A 99 21.30 -27.57 -0.94
CA LEU A 99 20.61 -26.27 -0.99
C LEU A 99 19.32 -26.34 -1.82
N ILE A 100 19.36 -26.96 -3.00
CA ILE A 100 18.17 -27.11 -3.83
C ILE A 100 17.14 -28.01 -3.14
N LEU A 101 17.57 -29.17 -2.64
CA LEU A 101 16.70 -30.10 -1.91
C LEU A 101 16.16 -29.47 -0.62
N GLY A 102 16.99 -28.71 0.10
CA GLY A 102 16.63 -28.00 1.31
C GLY A 102 15.60 -26.90 1.05
N ASN A 103 15.74 -26.13 -0.03
CA ASN A 103 14.75 -25.13 -0.43
C ASN A 103 13.41 -25.79 -0.82
N ILE A 104 13.45 -26.88 -1.60
CA ILE A 104 12.22 -27.61 -1.98
C ILE A 104 11.52 -28.20 -0.74
N LEU A 105 12.28 -28.83 0.17
CA LEU A 105 11.75 -29.39 1.41
C LEU A 105 11.24 -28.28 2.36
N GLY A 106 11.94 -27.15 2.46
CA GLY A 106 11.55 -26.02 3.29
C GLY A 106 10.24 -25.38 2.84
N ILE A 107 10.07 -25.19 1.53
CA ILE A 107 8.80 -24.69 0.95
C ILE A 107 7.69 -25.74 1.16
N GLY A 108 7.97 -27.02 0.94
CA GLY A 108 7.00 -28.09 1.17
C GLY A 108 6.49 -28.15 2.63
N ALA A 109 7.41 -28.05 3.60
CA ALA A 109 7.07 -28.11 5.03
C ALA A 109 6.30 -26.88 5.52
N THR A 110 6.61 -25.68 5.00
CA THR A 110 5.88 -24.46 5.35
C THR A 110 4.46 -24.47 4.77
N VAL A 111 4.28 -24.91 3.52
CA VAL A 111 2.96 -25.04 2.89
C VAL A 111 2.07 -26.05 3.64
N ASP A 112 2.61 -27.21 4.05
CA ASP A 112 1.83 -28.21 4.81
C ASP A 112 1.38 -27.67 6.18
N ASN A 113 2.24 -26.92 6.86
CA ASN A 113 1.90 -26.29 8.14
C ASN A 113 0.79 -25.22 8.00
N VAL A 114 0.82 -24.42 6.93
CA VAL A 114 -0.25 -23.44 6.66
C VAL A 114 -1.57 -24.14 6.35
N ARG A 115 -1.54 -25.24 5.59
CA ARG A 115 -2.74 -26.02 5.25
C ARG A 115 -3.38 -26.64 6.50
N LYS A 116 -2.58 -27.24 7.39
CA LYS A 116 -3.07 -27.80 8.66
C LYS A 116 -3.70 -26.73 9.55
N ARG A 117 -3.10 -25.53 9.64
CA ARG A 117 -3.67 -24.41 10.41
C ARG A 117 -5.06 -23.99 9.90
N LYS A 118 -5.27 -23.91 8.58
CA LYS A 118 -6.59 -23.60 8.00
C LYS A 118 -7.65 -24.66 8.31
N VAL A 119 -7.28 -25.93 8.27
CA VAL A 119 -8.21 -27.03 8.59
C VAL A 119 -8.60 -27.00 10.07
N ILE A 120 -7.62 -26.77 10.96
CA ILE A 120 -7.87 -26.69 12.40
C ILE A 120 -8.78 -25.50 12.74
N SER A 121 -8.53 -24.31 12.16
CA SER A 121 -9.38 -23.14 12.42
C SER A 121 -10.81 -23.32 11.91
N THR A 122 -10.97 -23.96 10.75
CA THR A 122 -12.29 -24.27 10.18
C THR A 122 -13.06 -25.23 11.09
N ASN A 123 -12.41 -26.31 11.53
CA ASN A 123 -13.04 -27.29 12.42
C ASN A 123 -13.40 -26.66 13.79
N LEU A 124 -12.51 -25.84 14.36
CA LEU A 124 -12.78 -25.14 15.61
C LEU A 124 -14.00 -24.21 15.50
N THR A 125 -14.13 -23.49 14.38
CA THR A 125 -15.29 -22.63 14.11
C THR A 125 -16.59 -23.43 14.07
N ASN A 126 -16.57 -24.61 13.43
CA ASN A 126 -17.72 -25.51 13.38
C ASN A 126 -18.12 -26.03 14.77
N TYR A 127 -17.15 -26.41 15.61
CA TYR A 127 -17.43 -26.85 16.98
C TYR A 127 -18.02 -25.74 17.84
N VAL A 128 -17.50 -24.51 17.74
CA VAL A 128 -18.04 -23.35 18.48
C VAL A 128 -19.47 -23.03 18.03
N ALA A 129 -19.74 -23.10 16.71
CA ALA A 129 -21.09 -22.91 16.17
C ALA A 129 -22.07 -23.99 16.66
N ALA A 130 -21.64 -25.26 16.72
CA ALA A 130 -22.44 -26.36 17.24
C ALA A 130 -22.74 -26.20 18.75
N ALA A 131 -21.74 -25.84 19.55
CA ALA A 131 -21.90 -25.62 21.00
C ALA A 131 -22.85 -24.46 21.32
N LYS A 132 -22.82 -23.38 20.51
CA LYS A 132 -23.76 -22.26 20.66
C LYS A 132 -25.20 -22.68 20.34
N LYS A 133 -25.39 -23.57 19.36
CA LYS A 133 -26.71 -24.08 18.98
C LYS A 133 -27.32 -24.98 20.06
N SER A 134 -26.52 -25.77 20.77
CA SER A 134 -26.98 -26.57 21.91
C SER A 134 -27.29 -25.71 23.14
N ALA A 135 -26.49 -24.68 23.44
CA ALA A 135 -26.72 -23.82 24.61
C ALA A 135 -27.94 -22.89 24.47
N GLY A 136 -28.38 -22.56 23.26
CA GLY A 136 -29.60 -21.76 23.02
C GLY A 136 -30.90 -22.57 23.03
N SER A 137 -30.82 -23.90 23.18
CA SER A 137 -31.96 -24.82 23.18
C SER A 137 -32.65 -24.93 24.55
N ASP A 138 -31.99 -24.49 25.63
CA ASP A 138 -32.47 -24.71 27.00
C ASP A 138 -33.23 -23.49 27.58
N THR A 139 -33.45 -22.44 26.79
CA THR A 139 -34.16 -21.22 27.20
C THR A 139 -35.51 -21.01 26.51
N SER A 140 -36.13 -22.07 25.97
CA SER A 140 -37.49 -22.03 25.40
C SER A 140 -38.44 -22.95 26.15
#